data_AF-A0A7S2C3F5-F1
#
_entry.id   AF-A0A7S2C3F5-F1
#
_cell.length_a   1.000
_cell.length_b   1.000
_cell.length_c   1.000
_cell.angle_alpha   90.00
_cell.angle_beta   90.00
_cell.angle_gamma   90.00
#
_symmetry.space_group_name_H-M   'P 1'
#
loop_
_entity.id
_entity.type
_entity.pdbx_description
1 polymer ?
#
loop_
_entity_poly.entity_id
_entity_poly.type
_entity_poly.pdbx_seq_one_letter_code
_entity_poly.pdbx_strand_id
1 'polypeptide(L)'
;GRAPPAMAAVAVLKWLRTHRLLRHKDTLMSENNLGLQTLEDLRMLSDADIQDVTSMCDMNIGERNRFATEVKRLQGRLELPPDIEVPDTSTRESGSPSPTAQAAVQPSTAELLPQATVQ
;
A
#
# COMPACT_ATOMS: atom_id res chain seq x y z
N GLY A 1 7.14 24.54 6.25
CA GLY A 1 6.82 23.89 7.53
C GLY A 1 7.06 22.41 7.39
N ARG A 2 7.57 21.74 8.43
CA ARG A 2 7.77 20.28 8.41
C ARG A 2 6.43 19.60 8.69
N ALA A 3 6.05 18.60 7.89
CA ALA A 3 4.83 17.83 8.15
C ALA A 3 4.94 17.12 9.52
N PRO A 4 3.84 16.94 10.27
CA PRO A 4 3.88 16.21 11.52
C PRO A 4 4.30 14.75 11.28
N PRO A 5 5.06 14.13 12.20
CA PRO A 5 5.70 12.82 11.97
C PRO A 5 4.70 11.71 11.60
N ALA A 6 3.48 11.76 12.14
CA ALA A 6 2.40 10.83 11.79
C ALA A 6 2.04 10.86 10.28
N MET A 7 2.02 12.03 9.63
CA MET A 7 1.70 12.13 8.21
C MET A 7 2.84 11.61 7.32
N ALA A 8 4.10 11.78 7.74
CA ALA A 8 5.25 11.27 7.01
C ALA A 8 5.31 9.73 7.03
N ALA A 9 5.04 9.12 8.19
CA ALA A 9 4.93 7.66 8.34
C ALA A 9 3.78 7.07 7.48
N VAL A 10 2.63 7.76 7.39
CA VAL A 10 1.52 7.36 6.51
C VAL A 10 1.92 7.42 5.03
N ALA A 11 2.70 8.43 4.61
CA ALA A 11 3.15 8.56 3.23
C ALA A 11 4.10 7.41 2.80
N VAL A 12 5.06 7.02 3.64
CA VAL A 12 5.95 5.87 3.35
C VAL A 12 5.18 4.54 3.35
N LEU A 13 4.21 4.35 4.25
CA LEU A 13 3.33 3.17 4.23
C LEU A 13 2.45 3.12 2.97
N LYS A 14 1.91 4.26 2.49
CA LYS A 14 1.17 4.33 1.22
C LYS A 14 2.06 3.94 0.05
N TRP A 15 3.29 4.47 -0.01
CA TRP A 15 4.29 4.13 -1.03
C TRP A 15 4.65 2.63 -1.02
N LEU A 16 5.02 2.07 0.14
CA LEU A 16 5.32 0.64 0.29
C LEU A 16 4.13 -0.25 -0.14
N ARG A 17 2.89 0.16 0.16
CA ARG A 17 1.68 -0.55 -0.29
C ARG A 17 1.51 -0.50 -1.81
N THR A 18 1.59 0.68 -2.42
CA THR A 18 1.52 0.86 -3.88
C THR A 18 2.56 0.01 -4.61
N HIS A 19 3.78 -0.03 -4.07
CA HIS A 19 4.88 -0.79 -4.67
C HIS A 19 4.92 -2.27 -4.23
N ARG A 20 3.95 -2.78 -3.47
CA ARG A 20 3.87 -4.18 -2.96
C ARG A 20 5.04 -4.60 -2.05
N LEU A 21 5.70 -3.63 -1.41
CA LEU A 21 6.81 -3.81 -0.48
C LEU A 21 6.38 -3.74 1.00
N LEU A 22 5.07 -3.58 1.27
CA LEU A 22 4.51 -3.43 2.62
C LEU A 22 4.87 -4.58 3.59
N ARG A 23 5.21 -5.76 3.08
CA ARG A 23 5.69 -6.91 3.89
C ARG A 23 7.02 -6.63 4.60
N HIS A 24 7.81 -5.69 4.09
CA HIS A 24 9.10 -5.28 4.64
C HIS A 24 9.02 -4.06 5.55
N LYS A 25 7.82 -3.51 5.80
CA LYS A 25 7.64 -2.24 6.54
C LYS A 25 8.33 -2.25 7.91
N ASP A 26 8.30 -3.37 8.63
CA ASP A 26 8.83 -3.44 10.00
C ASP A 26 10.37 -3.44 9.97
N THR A 27 11.00 -4.09 8.99
CA THR A 27 12.45 -4.02 8.78
C THR A 27 12.88 -2.63 8.31
N LEU A 28 12.13 -2.02 7.39
CA LEU A 28 12.46 -0.70 6.80
C LEU A 28 12.27 0.46 7.80
N MET A 29 11.16 0.47 8.55
CA MET A 29 10.77 1.59 9.42
C MET A 29 11.24 1.46 10.86
N SER A 30 11.70 0.28 11.30
CA SER A 30 12.24 0.10 12.66
C SER A 30 13.51 0.92 12.87
N GLU A 31 13.53 1.72 13.94
CA GLU A 31 14.68 2.50 14.38
C GLU A 31 15.90 1.63 14.74
N ASN A 32 15.67 0.36 15.10
CA ASN A 32 16.75 -0.60 15.39
C ASN A 32 17.36 -1.24 14.14
N ASN A 33 16.82 -0.95 12.94
CA ASN A 33 17.29 -1.48 11.66
C ASN A 33 17.75 -0.34 10.74
N LEU A 34 16.80 0.28 10.02
CA LEU A 34 17.06 1.22 8.93
C LEU A 34 16.42 2.60 9.17
N GLY A 35 15.43 2.70 10.06
CA GLY A 35 14.82 3.97 10.46
C GLY A 35 14.15 4.77 9.33
N LEU A 36 13.76 4.15 8.21
CA LEU A 36 13.22 4.80 7.01
C LEU A 36 11.75 5.20 7.22
N GLN A 37 11.53 6.19 8.07
CA GLN A 37 10.20 6.63 8.52
C GLN A 37 9.51 7.57 7.53
N THR A 38 10.24 8.16 6.57
CA THR A 38 9.73 9.16 5.63
C THR A 38 10.15 8.88 4.17
N LEU A 39 9.46 9.53 3.23
CA LEU A 39 9.88 9.52 1.81
C LEU A 39 11.16 10.34 1.57
N GLU A 40 11.54 11.23 2.49
CA GLU A 40 12.79 12.00 2.42
C GLU A 40 13.99 11.10 2.74
N ASP A 41 13.85 10.20 3.73
CA ASP A 41 14.87 9.19 4.05
C ASP A 41 15.11 8.26 2.86
N LEU A 42 14.03 7.74 2.25
CA LEU A 42 14.12 6.93 1.02
C LEU A 42 14.82 7.66 -0.13
N ARG A 43 14.56 8.97 -0.28
CA ARG A 43 15.21 9.79 -1.31
C ARG A 43 16.71 9.98 -1.05
N MET A 44 17.14 10.01 0.21
CA MET A 44 18.55 10.20 0.58
C MET A 44 19.40 8.92 0.50
N LEU A 45 18.81 7.74 0.31
CA LEU A 45 19.53 6.47 0.13
C LEU A 45 20.47 6.51 -1.09
N SER A 46 21.76 6.23 -0.90
CA SER A 46 22.68 6.00 -2.01
C SER A 46 22.43 4.65 -2.70
N ASP A 47 23.01 4.41 -3.87
CA ASP A 47 22.99 3.10 -4.53
C ASP A 47 23.51 1.96 -3.63
N ALA A 48 24.48 2.25 -2.75
CA ALA A 48 24.98 1.28 -1.76
C ALA A 48 23.92 1.00 -0.69
N ASP A 49 23.30 2.03 -0.12
CA ASP A 49 22.26 1.86 0.89
C ASP A 49 21.04 1.11 0.32
N ILE A 50 20.67 1.36 -0.95
CA ILE A 50 19.62 0.61 -1.65
C ILE A 50 19.98 -0.89 -1.74
N GLN A 51 21.25 -1.22 -2.01
CA GLN A 51 21.72 -2.59 -2.06
C GLN A 51 21.72 -3.26 -0.67
N ASP A 52 22.17 -2.56 0.37
CA ASP A 52 22.17 -3.06 1.75
C ASP A 52 20.74 -3.24 2.30
N VAL A 53 19.86 -2.25 2.12
CA VAL A 53 18.45 -2.30 2.50
C VAL A 53 17.75 -3.52 1.87
N THR A 54 17.94 -3.72 0.56
CA THR A 54 17.27 -4.82 -0.15
C THR A 54 17.86 -6.19 0.21
N SER A 55 19.11 -6.24 0.65
CA SER A 55 19.76 -7.47 1.14
C SER A 55 19.32 -7.78 2.58
N MET A 56 19.21 -6.77 3.45
CA MET A 56 18.74 -6.88 4.83
C MET A 56 17.25 -7.30 4.92
N CYS A 57 16.42 -6.87 3.96
CA CYS A 57 15.03 -7.29 3.85
C CYS A 57 14.82 -8.62 3.09
N ASP A 58 15.89 -9.35 2.74
CA ASP A 58 15.86 -10.60 1.94
C ASP A 58 14.97 -10.48 0.68
N MET A 59 15.07 -9.35 -0.03
CA MET A 59 14.20 -9.08 -1.18
C MET A 59 14.56 -9.97 -2.37
N ASN A 60 13.55 -10.51 -3.05
CA ASN A 60 13.79 -11.22 -4.31
C ASN A 60 14.25 -10.25 -5.43
N ILE A 61 14.76 -10.78 -6.54
CA ILE A 61 15.28 -9.96 -7.66
C ILE A 61 14.22 -8.98 -8.21
N GLY A 62 12.94 -9.35 -8.26
CA GLY A 62 11.87 -8.47 -8.73
C GLY A 62 11.58 -7.31 -7.76
N GLU A 63 11.57 -7.60 -6.46
CA GLU A 63 11.43 -6.59 -5.40
C GLU A 63 12.65 -5.65 -5.35
N ARG A 64 13.86 -6.19 -5.42
CA ARG A 64 15.12 -5.43 -5.53
C ARG A 64 15.06 -4.41 -6.65
N ASN A 65 14.79 -4.87 -7.86
CA ASN A 65 14.69 -4.01 -9.03
C ASN A 65 13.58 -2.96 -8.88
N ARG A 66 12.42 -3.35 -8.32
CA ARG A 66 11.31 -2.40 -8.10
C ARG A 66 11.65 -1.35 -7.05
N PHE A 67 12.22 -1.73 -5.90
CA PHE A 67 12.63 -0.79 -4.86
C PHE A 67 13.67 0.19 -5.39
N ALA A 68 14.75 -0.31 -6.01
CA ALA A 68 15.78 0.54 -6.60
C ALA A 68 15.22 1.48 -7.69
N THR A 69 14.33 0.99 -8.56
CA THR A 69 13.69 1.82 -9.60
C THR A 69 12.85 2.94 -9.00
N GLU A 70 12.01 2.64 -8.00
CA GLU A 70 11.09 3.62 -7.42
C GLU A 70 11.79 4.59 -6.45
N VAL A 71 12.87 4.16 -5.78
CA VAL A 71 13.76 5.07 -5.05
C VAL A 71 14.48 6.03 -6.01
N LYS A 72 15.02 5.52 -7.12
CA LYS A 72 15.59 6.40 -8.17
C LYS A 72 14.54 7.32 -8.80
N ARG A 73 13.28 6.89 -8.85
CA ARG A 73 12.15 7.73 -9.28
C ARG A 73 11.82 8.84 -8.27
N LEU A 74 11.89 8.57 -6.96
CA LEU A 74 11.81 9.58 -5.88
C LEU A 74 12.99 10.55 -5.90
N GLN A 75 14.18 10.09 -6.28
CA GLN A 75 15.37 10.94 -6.43
C GLN A 75 15.30 11.86 -7.66
N GLY A 76 14.80 11.32 -8.78
CA GLY A 76 14.74 12.02 -10.07
C GLY A 76 13.49 12.85 -10.32
N ARG A 77 12.43 12.76 -9.49
CA ARG A 77 11.22 13.58 -9.63
C ARG A 77 10.91 14.40 -8.38
N LEU A 78 10.87 15.73 -8.57
CA LEU A 78 10.42 16.71 -7.57
C LEU A 78 8.90 16.64 -7.30
N GLU A 79 8.16 15.85 -8.07
CA GLU A 79 6.71 15.75 -8.01
C GLU A 79 6.29 14.40 -7.43
N LEU A 80 5.84 14.44 -6.16
CA LEU A 80 5.02 13.39 -5.58
C LEU A 80 3.85 13.08 -6.54
N PRO A 81 3.53 11.81 -6.82
CA PRO A 81 2.39 11.50 -7.66
C PRO A 81 1.11 12.08 -7.03
N PRO A 82 0.24 12.77 -7.80
CA PRO A 82 -0.91 13.51 -7.26
C PRO A 82 -1.94 12.61 -6.55
N ASP A 83 -1.85 11.30 -6.75
CA ASP A 83 -2.66 10.29 -6.06
C ASP A 83 -2.26 10.08 -4.58
N ILE A 84 -1.14 10.66 -4.11
CA ILE A 84 -0.87 10.81 -2.66
C ILE A 84 -1.63 12.03 -2.13
N GLU A 85 -2.95 12.07 -2.37
CA GLU A 85 -3.85 12.71 -1.44
C GLU A 85 -3.66 12.00 -0.09
N VAL A 86 -3.08 12.75 0.85
CA VAL A 86 -3.30 12.55 2.28
C VAL A 86 -4.76 12.88 2.53
N PRO A 87 -5.59 11.96 3.04
CA PRO A 87 -6.96 12.29 3.38
C PRO A 87 -6.92 13.41 4.42
N ASP A 88 -7.56 14.53 4.11
CA ASP A 88 -7.65 15.66 5.02
C ASP A 88 -8.41 15.21 6.28
N THR A 89 -7.70 15.01 7.38
CA THR A 89 -8.29 14.65 8.68
C THR A 89 -8.91 15.88 9.34
N SER A 90 -9.75 16.60 8.61
CA SER A 90 -10.73 17.53 9.15
C SER A 90 -11.85 16.73 9.82
N THR A 91 -11.59 16.34 11.07
CA THR A 91 -12.60 15.87 12.01
C THR A 91 -13.81 16.80 12.03
N ARG A 92 -14.98 16.32 11.61
CA ARG A 92 -16.27 16.77 12.17
C ARG A 92 -17.16 15.58 12.47
N GLU A 93 -17.57 15.54 13.73
CA GLU A 93 -18.34 14.47 14.35
C GLU A 93 -19.82 14.44 13.95
N SER A 94 -20.46 13.35 14.41
CA SER A 94 -21.86 13.23 14.81
C SER A 94 -22.94 13.08 13.72
N GLY A 95 -23.60 11.92 13.74
CA GLY A 95 -24.75 11.60 12.88
C GLY A 95 -25.18 10.13 12.86
N SER A 96 -25.43 9.51 14.02
CA SER A 96 -26.08 8.18 14.14
C SER A 96 -27.60 8.25 13.77
N PRO A 97 -28.39 7.15 13.76
CA PRO A 97 -28.10 5.70 13.83
C PRO A 97 -28.82 4.86 12.73
N SER A 98 -28.88 3.53 12.93
CA SER A 98 -29.54 2.48 12.12
C SER A 98 -31.01 2.70 11.73
N PRO A 99 -31.54 1.86 10.82
CA PRO A 99 -32.56 0.92 11.30
C PRO A 99 -32.36 -0.56 10.92
N THR A 100 -33.16 -1.41 11.55
CA THR A 100 -33.08 -2.87 11.66
C THR A 100 -34.05 -3.59 10.71
N ALA A 101 -33.90 -4.92 10.58
CA ALA A 101 -34.89 -5.95 10.17
C ALA A 101 -34.92 -6.32 8.67
N GLN A 102 -34.61 -7.60 8.34
CA GLN A 102 -35.56 -8.72 8.03
C GLN A 102 -36.14 -8.62 6.59
N ALA A 103 -36.34 -9.68 5.80
CA ALA A 103 -36.03 -11.12 5.85
C ALA A 103 -35.71 -11.58 4.38
N ALA A 104 -35.63 -12.84 3.94
CA ALA A 104 -35.91 -14.17 4.50
C ALA A 104 -34.96 -15.22 3.85
N VAL A 105 -35.27 -16.53 3.90
CA VAL A 105 -34.39 -17.62 3.42
C VAL A 105 -35.17 -18.66 2.59
N GLN A 106 -34.77 -18.88 1.32
CA GLN A 106 -34.98 -20.10 0.49
C GLN A 106 -36.45 -20.50 0.13
N PRO A 107 -36.69 -21.64 -0.58
CA PRO A 107 -36.16 -22.05 -1.91
C PRO A 107 -37.27 -22.60 -2.87
N SER A 108 -36.94 -22.81 -4.16
CA SER A 108 -37.50 -23.85 -5.07
C SER A 108 -37.02 -23.60 -6.51
N THR A 109 -37.04 -24.49 -7.51
CA THR A 109 -37.04 -25.96 -7.69
C THR A 109 -37.33 -26.18 -9.19
N ALA A 110 -36.55 -27.05 -9.84
CA ALA A 110 -36.84 -27.77 -11.10
C ALA A 110 -36.83 -27.07 -12.48
N GLU A 111 -36.41 -27.92 -13.43
CA GLU A 111 -36.86 -28.06 -14.83
C GLU A 111 -36.23 -27.23 -15.97
N LEU A 112 -35.33 -27.88 -16.72
CA LEU A 112 -35.24 -27.71 -18.17
C LEU A 112 -34.64 -28.98 -18.83
N LEU A 113 -35.24 -29.40 -19.95
CA LEU A 113 -35.11 -30.73 -20.55
C LEU A 113 -33.83 -30.94 -21.39
N PRO A 114 -33.41 -32.19 -21.64
CA PRO A 114 -32.40 -32.49 -22.66
C PRO A 114 -33.00 -32.40 -24.08
N GLN A 115 -32.22 -31.89 -25.03
CA GLN A 115 -32.43 -32.16 -26.45
C GLN A 115 -31.19 -32.74 -27.09
N ALA A 116 -31.41 -33.82 -27.85
CA ALA A 116 -30.39 -34.47 -28.66
C ALA A 116 -30.23 -33.77 -30.02
N THR A 117 -29.06 -33.91 -30.62
CA THR A 117 -28.92 -33.89 -32.08
C THR A 117 -27.73 -34.74 -32.48
N VAL A 118 -27.99 -35.63 -33.44
CA VAL A 118 -27.03 -36.49 -34.13
C VAL A 118 -26.55 -35.73 -35.38
N GLN A 119 -25.24 -35.76 -35.64
CA GLN A 119 -24.64 -36.04 -36.95
C GLN A 119 -23.26 -36.70 -36.73
#